data_AF-A0A323UEV6-F1
#
_entry.id   AF-A0A323UEV6-F1
#
_cell.length_a   1.000
_cell.length_b   1.000
_cell.length_c   1.000
_cell.angle_alpha   90.00
_cell.angle_beta   90.00
_cell.angle_gamma   90.00
#
_symmetry.space_group_name_H-M   'P 1'
#
loop_
_entity.id
_entity.type
_entity.pdbx_description
1 polymer ?
#
loop_
_entity_poly.entity_id
_entity_poly.type
_entity_poly.pdbx_seq_one_letter_code
_entity_poly.pdbx_strand_id
1 'polypeptide(L)'
;MSVRPPAEVFEELKRLRREGDNRPLDELLDDARVALQGRPDSPINLIRTLEIRTLADRVFADPAKAEGWLNRPNRSLNGQRPVDLLRDELGAAVVREELEQIDHGIFA
;
A
#
# COMPACT_ATOMS: atom_id res chain seq x y z
N MET A 1 11.88 -15.87 -10.16
CA MET A 1 10.85 -14.97 -10.73
C MET A 1 10.83 -13.75 -9.83
N SER A 2 11.25 -12.58 -10.33
CA SER A 2 11.28 -11.36 -9.49
C SER A 2 9.87 -10.79 -9.42
N VAL A 3 9.29 -10.72 -8.22
CA VAL A 3 8.02 -10.04 -7.99
C VAL A 3 8.23 -8.55 -8.23
N ARG A 4 7.31 -7.89 -8.94
CA ARG A 4 7.41 -6.44 -9.18
C ARG A 4 7.25 -5.65 -7.88
N PRO A 5 8.03 -4.58 -7.64
CA PRO A 5 7.85 -3.72 -6.47
C PRO A 5 6.46 -3.08 -6.44
N PRO A 6 5.87 -2.85 -5.24
CA PRO A 6 4.55 -2.20 -5.12
C PRO A 6 4.47 -0.85 -5.83
N ALA A 7 5.54 -0.06 -5.76
CA ALA A 7 5.63 1.25 -6.42
C ALA A 7 5.49 1.17 -7.94
N GLU A 8 6.13 0.18 -8.57
CA GLU A 8 6.07 -0.01 -10.03
C GLU A 8 4.65 -0.36 -10.48
N VAL A 9 4.00 -1.28 -9.75
CA VAL A 9 2.61 -1.67 -10.03
C VAL A 9 1.67 -0.47 -9.84
N PHE A 10 1.87 0.32 -8.78
CA PHE A 10 1.03 1.48 -8.51
C PHE A 10 1.20 2.58 -9.56
N GLU A 11 2.42 2.84 -10.04
CA GLU A 11 2.67 3.80 -11.13
C GLU A 11 2.05 3.35 -12.45
N GLU A 12 2.12 2.05 -12.77
CA GLU A 12 1.49 1.53 -14.00
C GLU A 12 -0.04 1.68 -13.94
N LEU A 13 -0.67 1.38 -12.80
CA LEU A 13 -2.11 1.60 -12.63
C LEU A 13 -2.47 3.09 -12.78
N LYS A 14 -1.67 3.99 -12.23
CA LYS A 14 -1.86 5.44 -12.41
C LYS A 14 -1.66 5.87 -13.86
N ARG A 15 -0.68 5.28 -14.57
CA ARG A 15 -0.44 5.53 -15.99
C ARG A 15 -1.66 5.13 -16.84
N LEU A 16 -2.19 3.93 -16.66
CA LEU A 16 -3.38 3.46 -17.39
C LEU A 16 -4.57 4.41 -17.19
N ARG A 17 -4.82 4.86 -15.95
CA ARG A 17 -5.88 5.85 -15.67
C ARG A 17 -5.64 7.20 -16.36
N ARG A 18 -4.40 7.69 -16.41
CA ARG A 18 -4.03 8.93 -17.12
C ARG A 18 -4.20 8.81 -18.63
N GLU A 19 -4.00 7.61 -19.18
CA GLU A 19 -4.19 7.29 -20.60
C GLU A 19 -5.67 7.11 -20.98
N GLY A 20 -6.60 7.32 -20.03
CA GLY A 20 -8.04 7.26 -20.26
C GLY A 20 -8.62 5.84 -20.16
N ASP A 21 -7.85 4.87 -19.66
CA ASP A 21 -8.38 3.55 -19.35
C ASP A 21 -9.42 3.67 -18.23
N ASN A 22 -10.68 3.47 -18.59
CA ASN A 22 -11.83 3.52 -17.69
C ASN A 22 -12.38 2.12 -17.39
N ARG A 23 -11.61 1.05 -17.65
CA ARG A 23 -12.01 -0.30 -17.26
C ARG A 23 -12.28 -0.37 -15.75
N PRO A 24 -13.25 -1.18 -15.31
CA PRO A 24 -13.46 -1.46 -13.90
C PRO A 24 -12.16 -1.83 -13.17
N LEU A 25 -12.03 -1.43 -11.91
CA LEU A 25 -10.79 -1.60 -11.15
C LEU A 25 -10.42 -3.07 -10.96
N ASP A 26 -11.41 -3.94 -10.83
CA ASP A 26 -11.27 -5.40 -10.77
C ASP A 26 -10.61 -5.97 -12.04
N GLU A 27 -10.97 -5.49 -13.23
CA GLU A 27 -10.33 -5.93 -14.49
C GLU A 27 -8.85 -5.52 -14.54
N LEU A 28 -8.52 -4.28 -14.18
CA LEU A 28 -7.14 -3.81 -14.13
C LEU A 28 -6.29 -4.56 -13.11
N LEU A 29 -6.89 -4.88 -11.97
CA LEU A 29 -6.20 -5.59 -10.91
C LEU A 29 -6.01 -7.05 -11.25
N ASP A 30 -6.88 -7.68 -12.04
CA ASP A 30 -6.66 -9.03 -12.54
C ASP A 30 -5.41 -9.11 -13.44
N ASP A 31 -5.18 -8.09 -14.29
CA ASP A 31 -3.96 -7.95 -15.08
C ASP A 31 -2.71 -7.77 -14.19
N ALA A 32 -2.82 -6.97 -13.13
CA ALA A 32 -1.74 -6.79 -12.15
C ALA A 32 -1.52 -8.03 -11.27
N ARG A 33 -2.57 -8.80 -10.97
CA ARG A 33 -2.60 -10.00 -10.13
C ARG A 33 -1.85 -11.17 -10.78
N VAL A 34 -1.84 -11.27 -12.11
CA VAL A 34 -0.95 -12.21 -12.82
C VAL A 34 0.52 -11.96 -12.46
N ALA A 35 0.89 -10.72 -12.12
CA ALA A 35 2.26 -10.36 -11.75
C ALA A 35 2.57 -10.42 -10.24
N LEU A 36 1.56 -10.45 -9.38
CA LEU A 36 1.69 -10.46 -7.92
C LEU A 36 1.03 -11.75 -7.37
N GLN A 37 1.82 -12.78 -7.11
CA GLN A 37 1.32 -14.04 -6.53
C GLN A 37 0.70 -13.80 -5.14
N GLY A 38 -0.64 -13.76 -5.05
CA GLY A 38 -1.39 -13.67 -3.79
C GLY A 38 -2.77 -13.02 -3.95
N ARG A 39 -3.81 -13.57 -3.29
CA ARG A 39 -5.18 -13.03 -3.33
C ARG A 39 -5.27 -11.72 -2.53
N PRO A 40 -5.77 -10.61 -3.12
CA PRO A 40 -6.34 -9.52 -2.33
C PRO A 40 -7.76 -9.89 -1.87
N ASP A 41 -8.10 -9.54 -0.62
CA ASP A 41 -9.44 -9.79 -0.06
C ASP A 41 -10.55 -8.95 -0.74
N SER A 42 -10.17 -7.89 -1.47
CA SER A 42 -11.05 -7.07 -2.32
C SER A 42 -10.22 -6.16 -3.26
N PRO A 43 -10.67 -5.87 -4.50
CA PRO A 43 -10.00 -4.95 -5.44
C PRO A 43 -9.70 -3.57 -4.83
N ILE A 44 -10.63 -3.03 -4.04
CA ILE A 44 -10.47 -1.70 -3.44
C ILE A 44 -9.38 -1.71 -2.35
N ASN A 45 -9.27 -2.82 -1.60
CA ASN A 45 -8.24 -2.97 -0.56
C ASN A 45 -6.84 -3.12 -1.16
N LEU A 46 -6.72 -3.64 -2.39
CA LEU A 46 -5.44 -3.76 -3.07
C LEU A 46 -4.84 -2.39 -3.40
N ILE A 47 -5.64 -1.44 -3.90
CA ILE A 47 -5.13 -0.09 -4.23
C ILE A 47 -4.60 0.61 -2.99
N ARG A 48 -5.34 0.60 -1.87
CA ARG A 48 -4.86 1.17 -0.60
C ARG A 48 -3.59 0.50 -0.12
N THR A 49 -3.54 -0.83 -0.24
CA THR A 49 -2.35 -1.60 0.15
C THR A 49 -1.13 -1.22 -0.69
N LEU A 50 -1.31 -1.07 -2.01
CA LEU A 50 -0.23 -0.65 -2.91
C LEU A 50 0.24 0.78 -2.60
N GLU A 51 -0.70 1.71 -2.38
CA GLU A 51 -0.40 3.09 -2.02
C GLU A 51 0.40 3.15 -0.71
N ILE A 52 -0.08 2.52 0.35
CA ILE A 52 0.56 2.54 1.67
C ILE A 52 1.91 1.83 1.66
N ARG A 53 2.05 0.70 0.95
CA ARG A 53 3.36 0.03 0.78
C ARG A 53 4.34 0.93 0.04
N THR A 54 3.90 1.58 -1.04
CA THR A 54 4.73 2.53 -1.80
C THR A 54 5.18 3.69 -0.92
N LEU A 55 4.29 4.24 -0.09
CA LEU A 55 4.63 5.30 0.85
C LEU A 55 5.62 4.80 1.91
N ALA A 56 5.38 3.63 2.52
CA ALA A 56 6.27 3.07 3.52
C ALA A 56 7.67 2.81 2.96
N ASP A 57 7.78 2.23 1.76
CA ASP A 57 9.06 2.01 1.08
C ASP A 57 9.82 3.34 0.88
N ARG A 58 9.11 4.43 0.54
CA ARG A 58 9.68 5.78 0.42
C ARG A 58 10.18 6.31 1.77
N VAL A 59 9.33 6.27 2.81
CA VAL A 59 9.61 6.83 4.14
C VAL A 59 10.78 6.09 4.80
N PHE A 60 10.85 4.77 4.68
CA PHE A 60 11.90 3.98 5.31
C PHE A 60 13.15 3.81 4.46
N ALA A 61 13.07 4.07 3.14
CA ALA A 61 14.12 3.82 2.14
C ALA A 61 14.71 2.40 2.19
N ASP A 62 13.97 1.45 2.78
CA ASP A 62 14.37 0.07 3.03
C ASP A 62 13.10 -0.79 3.07
N PRO A 63 12.85 -1.61 2.04
CA PRO A 63 11.65 -2.44 1.95
C PRO A 63 11.47 -3.40 3.13
N ALA A 64 12.58 -3.89 3.73
CA ALA A 64 12.49 -4.79 4.87
C ALA A 64 12.04 -4.06 6.14
N LYS A 65 12.46 -2.80 6.31
CA LYS A 65 11.96 -1.94 7.41
C LYS A 65 10.52 -1.55 7.20
N ALA A 66 10.14 -1.18 5.97
CA ALA A 66 8.76 -0.86 5.62
C ALA A 66 7.83 -2.05 5.91
N GLU A 67 8.18 -3.25 5.42
CA GLU A 67 7.42 -4.47 5.68
C GLU A 67 7.38 -4.81 7.18
N GLY A 68 8.51 -4.65 7.87
CA GLY A 68 8.58 -4.85 9.31
C GLY A 68 7.70 -3.90 10.11
N TRP A 69 7.62 -2.63 9.73
CA TRP A 69 6.76 -1.63 10.38
C TRP A 69 5.28 -1.94 10.12
N LEU A 70 4.93 -2.25 8.88
CA LEU A 70 3.55 -2.55 8.48
C LEU A 70 2.98 -3.78 9.20
N ASN A 71 3.80 -4.78 9.51
CA ASN A 71 3.39 -6.04 10.12
C ASN A 71 3.57 -6.11 11.66
N ARG A 72 4.09 -5.06 12.30
CA ARG A 72 4.27 -5.02 13.76
C ARG A 72 3.18 -4.20 14.43
N PRO A 73 2.77 -4.57 15.66
CA PRO A 73 1.94 -3.72 16.51
C PRO A 73 2.54 -2.32 16.63
N ASN A 74 1.78 -1.29 16.25
CA ASN A 74 2.21 0.09 16.35
C ASN A 74 1.53 0.78 17.55
N ARG A 75 2.34 1.38 18.43
CA ARG A 75 1.86 2.05 19.65
C ARG A 75 0.93 3.23 19.33
N SER A 76 1.24 4.05 18.33
CA SER A 76 0.39 5.18 17.92
C SER A 76 -0.98 4.70 17.40
N LEU A 77 -1.05 3.46 16.92
CA LEU A 77 -2.27 2.82 16.40
C LEU A 77 -2.96 1.93 17.44
N ASN A 78 -2.76 2.20 18.73
CA ASN A 78 -3.29 1.41 19.84
C ASN A 78 -2.90 -0.08 19.79
N GLY A 79 -1.68 -0.38 19.31
CA GLY A 79 -1.16 -1.75 19.21
C GLY A 79 -1.67 -2.54 18.01
N GLN A 80 -2.48 -1.93 17.14
CA GLN A 80 -2.89 -2.57 15.89
C GLN A 80 -1.72 -2.62 14.91
N ARG A 81 -1.70 -3.63 14.04
CA ARG A 81 -0.74 -3.68 12.93
C ARG A 81 -1.27 -2.78 11.81
N PRO A 82 -0.43 -1.91 11.21
CA PRO A 82 -0.85 -1.07 10.10
C PRO A 82 -1.55 -1.84 8.96
N VAL A 83 -1.06 -3.03 8.60
CA VAL A 83 -1.69 -3.87 7.54
C VAL A 83 -3.15 -4.25 7.84
N ASP A 84 -3.51 -4.43 9.11
CA ASP A 84 -4.87 -4.85 9.48
C ASP A 84 -5.90 -3.72 9.28
N LEU A 85 -5.44 -2.47 9.30
CA LEU A 85 -6.25 -1.26 9.12
C LEU A 85 -6.52 -0.94 7.64
N LEU A 86 -5.84 -1.57 6.69
CA LEU A 86 -5.97 -1.28 5.25
C LEU A 86 -7.25 -1.84 4.60
N ARG A 87 -8.17 -2.35 5.43
CA ARG A 87 -9.44 -2.96 4.99
C ARG A 87 -10.47 -1.94 4.52
N ASP A 88 -10.30 -0.68 4.89
CA ASP A 88 -11.17 0.43 4.54
C ASP A 88 -10.37 1.74 4.37
N GLU A 89 -11.03 2.79 3.85
CA GLU A 89 -10.38 4.09 3.62
C GLU A 89 -9.95 4.78 4.91
N LEU A 90 -10.72 4.62 5.99
CA LEU A 90 -10.47 5.36 7.22
C LEU A 90 -9.22 4.81 7.92
N GLY A 91 -9.12 3.47 8.01
CA GLY A 91 -7.93 2.83 8.55
C GLY A 91 -6.69 3.10 7.69
N ALA A 92 -6.82 3.12 6.36
CA ALA A 92 -5.73 3.51 5.47
C ALA A 92 -5.29 4.98 5.66
N ALA A 93 -6.24 5.90 5.87
CA ALA A 93 -5.95 7.31 6.14
C ALA A 93 -5.13 7.49 7.42
N VAL A 94 -5.50 6.82 8.50
CA VAL A 94 -4.75 6.87 9.77
C VAL A 94 -3.33 6.31 9.58
N VAL A 95 -3.17 5.19 8.86
CA VAL A 95 -1.83 4.63 8.58
C VAL A 95 -0.99 5.59 7.72
N ARG A 96 -1.61 6.28 6.76
CA ARG A 96 -0.94 7.30 5.93
C ARG A 96 -0.42 8.44 6.79
N GLU A 97 -1.25 8.98 7.68
CA GLU A 97 -0.87 10.06 8.59
C GLU A 97 0.32 9.67 9.48
N GLU A 98 0.34 8.45 10.01
CA GLU A 98 1.49 7.96 10.79
C GLU A 98 2.78 7.88 9.96
N LEU A 99 2.69 7.41 8.71
CA LEU A 99 3.85 7.37 7.81
C LEU A 99 4.36 8.78 7.46
N GLU A 100 3.45 9.74 7.25
CA GLU A 100 3.80 11.14 6.99
C GLU A 100 4.42 11.81 8.23
N GLN A 101 3.94 11.50 9.44
CA GLN A 101 4.56 11.96 10.67
C GLN A 101 6.01 11.45 10.79
N ILE A 102 6.24 10.16 10.50
CA ILE A 102 7.58 9.56 10.51
C ILE A 102 8.48 10.25 9.47
N ASP A 103 7.97 10.52 8.26
CA ASP A 103 8.71 11.21 7.19
C ASP A 103 9.16 12.61 7.61
N HIS A 104 8.34 13.31 8.38
CA HIS A 104 8.64 14.62 8.94
C HIS A 104 9.46 14.58 10.25
N GLY A 105 9.85 13.39 10.73
CA GLY A 105 10.61 13.22 11.97
C GLY A 105 9.80 13.46 13.24
N ILE A 106 8.47 13.38 13.16
CA ILE A 106 7.55 13.46 14.30
C ILE A 106 7.36 12.05 14.85
N PHE A 107 7.69 11.86 16.12
CA PHE A 107 7.51 10.60 16.83
C PHE A 107 6.63 10.83 18.06
N ALA A 108 5.58 10.02 18.21
CA ALA A 108 4.67 10.01 19.34
C ALA A 108 5.16 9.13 20.51
#